data_AF-X8CF57-F1
#
_entry.id   AF-X8CF57-F1
#
_cell.length_a   1.000
_cell.length_b   1.000
_cell.length_c   1.000
_cell.angle_alpha   90.00
_cell.angle_beta   90.00
_cell.angle_gamma   90.00
#
_symmetry.space_group_name_H-M   'P 1'
#
loop_
_entity.id
_entity.type
_entity.pdbx_description
1 polymer ?
#
loop_
_entity_poly.entity_id
_entity_poly.type
_entity_poly.pdbx_seq_one_letter_code
_entity_poly.pdbx_strand_id
1 'polypeptide(L)'
;MPVVFAVAADPGGRDVVYTAVDAKPKTTRRLRRLANIEADPRVSLLVDHYSDDWARLWWVRADGVATIHDDGRALESGRRLLRAKYPQYQSVSLDGPVIAVAVHRWSSWHP
;
A
#
# COMPACT_ATOMS: atom_id res chain seq x y z
N MET A 1 0.44 -9.35 6.19
CA MET A 1 1.17 -8.27 6.90
C MET A 1 0.35 -7.00 6.73
N PRO A 2 -0.11 -6.35 7.82
CA PRO A 2 -0.88 -5.11 7.70
C PRO A 2 0.01 -3.96 7.20
N VAL A 3 -0.58 -3.03 6.46
CA VAL A 3 0.09 -1.84 5.93
C VAL A 3 -0.84 -0.63 6.01
N VAL A 4 -0.25 0.55 6.17
CA VAL A 4 -0.94 1.80 5.84
C VAL A 4 -0.71 2.13 4.37
N PHE A 5 -1.67 2.81 3.75
CA PHE A 5 -1.64 3.02 2.31
C PHE A 5 -2.35 4.31 1.89
N ALA A 6 -1.98 4.85 0.75
CA ALA A 6 -2.73 5.89 0.05
C ALA A 6 -3.06 5.42 -1.37
N VAL A 7 -4.11 5.98 -1.97
CA VAL A 7 -4.54 5.65 -3.34
C VAL A 7 -4.53 6.93 -4.16
N ALA A 8 -4.05 6.86 -5.39
CA ALA A 8 -4.14 7.93 -6.39
C ALA A 8 -4.09 7.35 -7.80
N ALA A 9 -4.58 8.08 -8.79
CA ALA A 9 -4.40 7.72 -10.19
C ALA A 9 -2.97 8.04 -10.68
N ASP A 10 -2.40 7.17 -11.51
CA ASP A 10 -1.19 7.47 -12.29
C ASP A 10 -1.51 8.46 -13.44
N PRO A 11 -0.50 9.02 -14.14
CA PRO A 11 -0.73 9.90 -15.28
C PRO A 11 -1.52 9.27 -16.43
N GLY A 12 -1.60 7.94 -16.48
CA GLY A 12 -2.42 7.18 -17.45
C GLY A 12 -3.84 6.88 -16.95
N GLY A 13 -4.23 7.40 -15.79
CA GLY A 13 -5.57 7.23 -15.22
C GLY A 13 -5.80 5.90 -14.49
N ARG A 14 -4.76 5.09 -14.26
CA ARG A 14 -4.90 3.82 -13.51
C ARG A 14 -4.70 4.05 -12.03
N ASP A 15 -5.49 3.38 -11.20
CA ASP A 15 -5.32 3.44 -9.75
C ASP A 15 -3.99 2.82 -9.31
N VAL A 16 -3.32 3.53 -8.41
CA VAL A 16 -2.09 3.08 -7.76
C VAL A 16 -2.25 3.15 -6.25
N VAL A 17 -1.94 2.05 -5.58
CA VAL A 17 -1.85 2.00 -4.12
C VAL A 17 -0.39 2.18 -3.70
N TYR A 18 -0.12 3.20 -2.88
CA TYR A 18 1.19 3.49 -2.33
C TYR A 18 1.27 3.05 -0.87
N THR A 19 2.30 2.30 -0.50
CA THR A 19 2.62 1.99 0.90
C THR A 19 4.10 2.19 1.17
N ALA A 20 4.41 2.88 2.27
CA ALA A 20 5.78 3.07 2.67
C ALA A 20 6.31 1.85 3.42
N VAL A 21 7.59 1.60 3.22
CA VAL A 21 8.31 0.61 3.98
C VAL A 21 8.99 1.41 5.12
N ASP A 22 8.58 1.18 6.37
CA ASP A 22 9.16 1.85 7.56
C ASP A 22 10.62 1.43 7.80
N ALA A 23 11.52 2.42 7.88
CA ALA A 23 12.96 2.27 8.05
C ALA A 23 13.44 1.95 9.47
N LYS A 24 12.52 1.70 10.42
CA LYS A 24 12.90 1.17 11.73
C LYS A 24 13.85 -0.03 11.58
N PRO A 25 14.96 -0.08 12.34
CA PRO A 25 15.92 -1.18 12.27
C PRO A 25 15.18 -2.49 12.60
N LYS A 26 14.93 -3.30 11.57
CA LYS A 26 14.17 -4.55 11.66
C LYS A 26 14.98 -5.64 10.99
N THR A 27 15.27 -6.68 11.75
CA THR A 27 16.34 -7.65 11.48
C THR A 27 16.00 -8.75 10.46
N THR A 28 14.74 -8.99 10.08
CA THR A 28 14.44 -10.17 9.19
C THR A 28 13.19 -10.05 8.29
N ARG A 29 12.02 -9.67 8.82
CA ARG A 29 10.74 -9.80 8.09
C ARG A 29 10.53 -8.81 6.93
N ARG A 30 11.13 -7.61 6.99
CA ARG A 30 10.98 -6.57 5.96
C ARG A 30 11.78 -6.90 4.70
N LEU A 31 12.99 -7.43 4.88
CA LEU A 31 13.83 -7.95 3.79
C LEU A 31 13.10 -9.03 3.01
N ARG A 32 12.43 -9.96 3.71
CA ARG A 32 11.66 -11.02 3.03
C ARG A 32 10.48 -10.49 2.22
N ARG A 33 9.78 -9.44 2.66
CA ARG A 33 8.67 -8.86 1.88
C ARG A 33 9.16 -8.22 0.58
N LEU A 34 10.25 -7.46 0.65
CA LEU A 34 10.85 -6.83 -0.53
C LEU A 34 11.38 -7.89 -1.48
N ALA A 35 12.13 -8.87 -0.97
CA ALA A 35 12.61 -10.01 -1.75
C ALA A 35 11.46 -10.81 -2.39
N ASN A 36 10.34 -10.99 -1.70
CA ASN A 36 9.16 -11.64 -2.28
C ASN A 36 8.58 -10.83 -3.45
N ILE A 37 8.50 -9.50 -3.32
CA ILE A 37 7.99 -8.62 -4.39
C ILE A 37 8.96 -8.59 -5.58
N GLU A 38 10.27 -8.58 -5.33
CA GLU A 38 11.29 -8.67 -6.37
C GLU A 38 11.23 -10.00 -7.12
N ALA A 39 10.94 -11.10 -6.42
CA ALA A 39 10.79 -12.43 -7.02
C ALA A 39 9.45 -12.62 -7.75
N ASP A 40 8.36 -12.10 -7.19
CA ASP A 40 7.03 -12.15 -7.78
C ASP A 40 6.25 -10.86 -7.41
N PRO A 41 6.07 -9.94 -8.37
CA PRO A 41 5.49 -8.63 -8.08
C PRO A 41 3.97 -8.67 -7.97
N ARG A 42 3.32 -9.83 -8.17
CA ARG A 42 1.85 -9.93 -8.08
C ARG A 42 1.42 -9.88 -6.63
N VAL A 43 0.59 -8.88 -6.29
CA VAL A 43 0.13 -8.65 -4.92
C VAL A 43 -1.38 -8.46 -4.86
N SER A 44 -1.94 -8.68 -3.66
CA SER A 44 -3.32 -8.40 -3.33
C SER A 44 -3.40 -7.64 -2.01
N LEU A 45 -4.21 -6.58 -1.97
CA LEU A 45 -4.50 -5.80 -0.77
C LEU A 45 -5.98 -5.93 -0.43
N LEU A 46 -6.29 -6.16 0.84
CA LEU A 46 -7.66 -6.27 1.35
C LEU A 46 -7.89 -5.20 2.41
N VAL A 47 -9.02 -4.50 2.29
CA VAL A 47 -9.61 -3.69 3.35
C VAL A 47 -10.95 -4.30 3.68
N ASP A 48 -11.12 -4.69 4.93
CA ASP A 48 -12.36 -5.23 5.46
C ASP A 48 -12.89 -4.36 6.59
N HIS A 49 -14.21 -4.41 6.76
CA HIS A 49 -14.90 -3.86 7.91
C HIS A 49 -15.67 -4.98 8.59
N TYR A 50 -15.26 -5.27 9.82
CA TYR A 50 -15.96 -6.17 10.71
C TYR A 50 -16.92 -5.39 11.61
N SER A 51 -18.11 -5.96 11.83
CA SER A 51 -19.11 -5.50 12.78
C SER A 51 -19.87 -6.70 13.34
N ASP A 52 -20.29 -6.63 14.61
CA ASP A 52 -21.14 -7.67 15.19
C ASP A 52 -22.54 -7.71 14.54
N ASP A 53 -22.98 -6.60 13.96
CA ASP A 53 -24.14 -6.55 13.06
C ASP A 53 -23.71 -7.04 11.66
N TRP A 54 -24.10 -8.28 11.33
CA TRP A 54 -23.66 -8.94 10.09
C TRP A 54 -24.11 -8.21 8.82
N ALA A 55 -25.18 -7.41 8.88
CA ALA A 55 -25.63 -6.60 7.76
C ALA A 55 -24.65 -5.46 7.41
N ARG A 56 -23.67 -5.17 8.28
CA ARG A 56 -22.66 -4.12 8.08
C ARG A 56 -21.31 -4.64 7.64
N LEU A 57 -21.13 -5.96 7.51
CA LEU A 57 -19.88 -6.53 7.04
C LEU A 57 -19.62 -6.11 5.60
N TRP A 58 -18.40 -5.75 5.26
CA TRP A 58 -18.01 -5.53 3.86
C TRP A 58 -16.51 -5.69 3.68
N TRP A 59 -16.09 -5.92 2.42
CA TRP A 59 -14.69 -5.87 2.05
C TRP A 59 -14.48 -5.32 0.64
N VAL A 60 -13.28 -4.77 0.42
CA VAL A 60 -12.77 -4.35 -0.88
C VAL A 60 -11.35 -4.89 -1.06
N ARG A 61 -11.08 -5.47 -2.22
CA ARG A 61 -9.80 -6.04 -2.61
C ARG A 61 -9.24 -5.39 -3.87
N ALA A 62 -7.96 -5.09 -3.86
CA ALA A 62 -7.20 -4.62 -5.01
C ALA A 62 -6.14 -5.66 -5.38
N ASP A 63 -6.21 -6.18 -6.61
CA ASP A 63 -5.22 -7.08 -7.18
C ASP A 63 -4.38 -6.31 -8.21
N GLY A 64 -3.05 -6.43 -8.15
CA GLY A 64 -2.16 -5.61 -8.97
C GLY A 64 -0.70 -6.07 -8.98
N VAL A 65 0.14 -5.26 -9.62
CA VAL A 65 1.59 -5.49 -9.73
C VAL A 65 2.33 -4.43 -8.93
N ALA A 66 3.18 -4.87 -8.00
CA ALA A 66 3.97 -4.04 -7.11
C ALA A 66 5.35 -3.73 -7.68
N THR A 67 5.77 -2.47 -7.55
CA THR A 67 7.13 -2.01 -7.82
C THR A 67 7.68 -1.31 -6.60
N ILE A 68 8.94 -1.58 -6.26
CA ILE A 68 9.66 -0.91 -5.17
C ILE A 68 10.38 0.31 -5.75
N HIS A 69 10.22 1.45 -5.10
CA HIS A 69 10.85 2.71 -5.47
C HIS A 69 11.69 3.24 -4.30
N ASP A 70 13.00 3.30 -4.51
CA ASP A 70 13.96 3.92 -3.59
C ASP A 70 14.25 5.39 -3.94
N ASP A 71 13.84 5.84 -5.14
CA ASP A 71 13.94 7.22 -5.61
C ASP A 71 12.81 7.60 -6.59
N GLY A 72 12.88 8.83 -7.10
CA GLY A 72 12.03 9.32 -8.20
C GLY A 72 10.60 9.69 -7.82
N ARG A 73 9.79 9.97 -8.85
CA ARG A 73 8.45 10.57 -8.70
C ARG A 73 7.46 9.70 -7.94
N ALA A 74 7.57 8.38 -8.06
CA ALA A 74 6.71 7.44 -7.37
C ALA A 74 6.96 7.45 -5.86
N LEU A 75 8.23 7.52 -5.44
CA LEU A 75 8.61 7.69 -4.04
C LEU A 75 8.07 9.01 -3.49
N GLU A 76 8.31 10.11 -4.19
CA GLU A 76 7.86 11.45 -3.78
C GLU A 76 6.32 11.51 -3.66
N SER A 77 5.62 10.95 -4.64
CA SER A 77 4.15 10.91 -4.64
C SER A 77 3.60 10.05 -3.52
N GLY A 78 4.14 8.85 -3.31
CA GLY A 78 3.74 8.00 -2.21
C GLY A 78 3.96 8.66 -0.85
N ARG A 79 5.14 9.26 -0.62
CA ARG A 79 5.44 10.00 0.62
C ARG A 79 4.47 11.17 0.83
N ARG A 80 4.23 11.97 -0.20
CA ARG A 80 3.28 13.11 -0.15
C ARG A 80 1.87 12.64 0.22
N LEU A 81 1.35 11.63 -0.47
CA LEU A 81 0.00 11.10 -0.26
C LEU A 81 -0.15 10.46 1.13
N LEU A 82 0.86 9.73 1.59
CA LEU A 82 0.85 9.13 2.92
C LEU A 82 0.88 10.19 4.02
N ARG A 83 1.68 11.26 3.88
CA ARG A 83 1.68 12.37 4.84
C ARG A 83 0.35 13.12 4.86
N ALA A 84 -0.28 13.29 3.70
CA ALA A 84 -1.59 13.94 3.61
C ALA A 84 -2.69 13.10 4.29
N LYS A 85 -2.64 11.77 4.12
CA LYS A 85 -3.66 10.86 4.68
C LYS A 85 -3.45 10.55 6.16
N TYR A 86 -2.20 10.50 6.64
CA TYR A 86 -1.86 10.07 8.00
C TYR A 86 -1.05 11.15 8.73
N PRO A 87 -1.69 11.94 9.62
CA PRO A 87 -1.01 12.97 10.41
C PRO A 87 0.18 12.45 11.24
N GLN A 88 0.19 11.16 11.58
CA GLN A 88 1.30 10.52 12.30
C GLN A 88 2.64 10.64 11.57
N TYR A 89 2.63 10.79 10.24
CA TYR A 89 3.85 10.98 9.44
C TYR A 89 4.38 12.43 9.45
N GLN A 90 3.78 13.33 10.22
CA GLN A 90 4.37 14.63 10.52
C GLN A 90 5.50 14.51 11.55
N SER A 91 5.42 13.54 12.46
CA SER A 91 6.44 13.29 13.49
C SER A 91 7.25 12.00 13.25
N VAL A 92 6.72 11.05 12.48
CA VAL A 92 7.43 9.81 12.11
C VAL A 92 8.08 9.97 10.74
N SER A 93 9.39 9.72 10.68
CA SER A 93 10.13 9.82 9.42
C SER A 93 9.73 8.75 8.40
N LEU A 94 9.81 9.12 7.12
CA LEU A 94 9.32 8.36 5.97
C LEU A 94 10.44 8.06 4.98
N ASP A 95 11.62 7.71 5.49
CA ASP A 95 12.87 7.72 4.71
C ASP A 95 13.15 6.42 3.93
N GLY A 96 12.36 5.38 4.16
CA GLY A 96 12.48 4.14 3.42
C GLY A 96 11.88 4.19 2.01
N PRO A 97 12.00 3.08 1.25
CA PRO A 97 11.35 2.93 -0.04
C PRO A 97 9.83 3.01 0.07
N VAL A 98 9.20 3.26 -1.07
CA VAL A 98 7.76 3.14 -1.27
C VAL A 98 7.49 1.99 -2.23
N ILE A 99 6.49 1.19 -1.90
CA ILE A 99 5.91 0.21 -2.82
C ILE A 99 4.72 0.88 -3.49
N ALA A 100 4.72 0.90 -4.82
CA ALA A 100 3.60 1.34 -5.65
C ALA A 100 2.97 0.11 -6.30
N VAL A 101 1.66 -0.06 -6.13
CA VAL A 101 0.90 -1.17 -6.70
C VAL A 101 -0.01 -0.64 -7.78
N ALA A 102 0.31 -0.92 -9.04
CA ALA A 102 -0.59 -0.63 -10.15
C ALA A 102 -1.76 -1.61 -10.09
N VAL A 103 -2.96 -1.10 -9.79
CA VAL A 103 -4.16 -1.93 -9.65
C VAL A 103 -4.66 -2.35 -11.03
N HIS A 104 -4.97 -3.63 -11.18
CA HIS A 104 -5.54 -4.18 -12.41
C HIS A 104 -6.97 -4.68 -12.21
N ARG A 105 -7.33 -5.02 -10.96
CA ARG A 105 -8.67 -5.47 -10.64
C ARG A 105 -9.07 -5.02 -9.25
N TRP A 106 -10.27 -4.44 -9.18
CA TRP A 106 -11.00 -4.25 -7.94
C TRP A 106 -12.02 -5.37 -7.76
N SER A 107 -12.27 -5.79 -6.52
CA SER A 107 -13.35 -6.69 -6.15
C SER A 107 -13.92 -6.25 -4.81
N SER A 108 -15.20 -6.44 -4.58
CA SER A 108 -15.85 -6.07 -3.32
C SER A 108 -17.01 -6.99 -3.00
N TRP A 109 -17.45 -6.94 -1.75
CA TRP A 109 -18.67 -7.59 -1.28
C TRP A 109 -19.29 -6.80 -0.14
N HIS A 110 -20.61 -6.85 -0.08
CA HIS A 110 -21.45 -6.51 1.06
C HIS A 110 -22.68 -7.43 1.04
N PRO A 111 -23.37 -7.64 2.18
CA PRO A 111 -24.63 -8.37 2.28
C PRO A 111 -25.75 -7.80 1.41
#